data_AF-A0A538HPD9-F1
#
_entry.id   AF-A0A538HPD9-F1
#
_cell.length_a   1.000
_cell.length_b   1.000
_cell.length_c   1.000
_cell.angle_alpha   90.00
_cell.angle_beta   90.00
_cell.angle_gamma   90.00
#
_symmetry.space_group_name_H-M   'P 1'
#
loop_
_entity.id
_entity.type
_entity.pdbx_description
1 polymer ?
#
loop_
_entity_poly.entity_id
_entity_poly.type
_entity_poly.pdbx_seq_one_letter_code
_entity_poly.pdbx_strand_id
1 'polypeptide(L)'
;MHALGIDSGSGGLSRRELLQRGAATGLALSASGLAVGVARAATASSTSSTINILSWETYHDDPWMKQASKDLGLKFNVVRVGSVDELFAKARAATTPWDLFLVDSGSITRYKSAGLISPIDATKLPQLKSVNPALPFNKFDKIKGQLWAAPYNWGTQPLIFDKTQVPPAD
;
A
#
# COMPACT_ATOMS: atom_id res chain seq x y z
N MET A 1 28.38 33.48 64.30
CA MET A 1 28.75 32.15 63.78
C MET A 1 27.82 31.83 62.61
N HIS A 2 28.42 31.50 61.46
CA HIS A 2 27.95 30.72 60.28
C HIS A 2 26.48 30.25 60.20
N ALA A 3 25.80 30.12 59.05
CA ALA A 3 26.10 30.38 57.64
C ALA A 3 24.82 30.21 56.78
N LEU A 4 24.89 30.80 55.59
CA LEU A 4 24.17 30.60 54.32
C LEU A 4 23.38 29.29 54.08
N GLY A 5 22.23 29.45 53.42
CA GLY A 5 21.62 28.46 52.53
C GLY A 5 20.83 29.17 51.43
N ILE A 6 21.36 29.12 50.19
CA ILE A 6 20.71 29.56 48.96
C ILE A 6 19.86 28.40 48.43
N ASP A 7 18.63 28.65 48.02
CA ASP A 7 17.99 27.86 46.96
C ASP A 7 17.31 28.80 45.94
N SER A 8 17.54 28.48 44.68
CA SER A 8 17.20 29.22 43.47
C SER A 8 16.24 28.35 42.68
N GLY A 9 15.03 28.82 42.43
CA GLY A 9 14.02 28.10 41.65
C GLY A 9 13.19 29.06 40.81
N SER A 10 13.65 29.33 39.60
CA SER A 10 12.99 30.12 38.57
C SER A 10 11.64 29.51 38.16
N GLY A 11 10.58 30.32 38.25
CA GLY A 11 9.23 29.93 37.86
C GLY A 11 9.10 29.75 36.34
N GLY A 12 9.13 28.50 35.86
CA GLY A 12 8.75 28.14 34.50
C GLY A 12 7.23 28.11 34.35
N LEU A 13 6.70 28.80 33.33
CA LEU A 13 5.28 28.83 32.99
C LEU A 13 4.75 27.42 32.71
N SER A 14 3.57 27.10 33.25
CA SER A 14 3.00 25.75 33.10
C SER A 14 2.36 25.57 31.72
N ARG A 15 2.37 24.32 31.21
CA ARG A 15 1.70 23.94 29.95
C ARG A 15 0.22 24.37 29.90
N ARG A 16 -0.42 24.53 31.07
CA ARG A 16 -1.82 24.95 31.20
C ARG A 16 -2.00 26.44 30.90
N GLU A 17 -1.05 27.29 31.27
CA GLU A 17 -1.08 28.72 30.97
C GLU A 17 -0.77 29.00 29.49
N LEU A 18 0.09 28.18 28.88
CA LEU A 18 0.36 28.26 27.44
C LEU A 18 -0.89 27.93 26.60
N LEU A 19 -1.69 26.95 27.05
CA LEU A 19 -2.94 26.57 26.39
C LEU A 19 -4.07 27.56 26.64
N GLN A 20 -4.12 28.21 27.81
CA GLN A 20 -5.12 29.25 28.10
C GLN A 20 -4.84 30.57 27.37
N ARG A 21 -3.57 30.88 27.07
CA ARG A 21 -3.20 32.11 26.34
C ARG A 21 -3.16 31.97 24.81
N GLY A 22 -3.18 30.74 24.28
CA GLY A 22 -3.20 30.47 22.84
C GLY A 22 -4.56 30.61 22.15
N ALA A 23 -5.65 30.82 22.90
CA ALA A 23 -7.01 30.78 22.35
C ALA A 23 -7.67 32.16 22.13
N ALA A 24 -6.92 33.27 22.18
CA ALA A 24 -7.51 34.62 22.19
C ALA A 24 -6.86 35.63 21.21
N THR A 25 -6.49 35.20 20.00
CA THR A 25 -6.18 36.12 18.89
C THR A 25 -6.66 35.54 17.56
N GLY A 26 -7.84 35.97 17.10
CA GLY A 26 -8.37 35.57 15.79
C GLY A 26 -9.83 35.95 15.58
N LEU A 27 -10.09 37.25 15.48
CA LEU A 27 -11.25 37.96 14.91
C LEU A 27 -12.52 37.17 14.57
N ALA A 28 -13.62 37.62 15.20
CA ALA A 28 -14.98 37.41 14.75
C ALA A 28 -15.20 37.95 13.32
N LEU A 29 -15.72 37.09 12.43
CA LEU A 29 -16.58 37.46 11.31
C LEU A 29 -17.71 36.44 11.23
N SER A 30 -18.91 36.95 11.48
CA SER A 30 -20.20 36.27 11.50
C SER A 30 -20.70 35.91 10.09
N ALA A 31 -21.22 34.69 9.97
CA ALA A 31 -22.34 34.25 9.14
C ALA A 31 -22.39 34.62 7.63
N SER A 32 -22.16 33.62 6.76
CA SER A 32 -23.15 33.10 5.78
C SER A 32 -22.48 32.06 4.88
N GLY A 33 -23.16 30.94 4.67
CA GLY A 33 -22.61 29.77 3.99
C GLY A 33 -22.25 30.03 2.53
N LEU A 34 -21.07 29.54 2.14
CA LEU A 34 -20.82 28.92 0.85
C LEU A 34 -19.70 27.89 1.09
N ALA A 35 -20.01 26.60 0.92
CA ALA A 35 -19.03 25.54 0.98
C ALA A 35 -18.05 25.72 -0.18
N VAL A 36 -16.95 26.43 0.06
CA VAL A 36 -15.80 26.47 -0.84
C VAL A 36 -15.13 25.10 -0.72
N GLY A 37 -15.55 24.18 -1.59
CA GLY A 37 -14.80 22.98 -1.89
C GLY A 37 -13.43 23.41 -2.39
N VAL A 38 -12.45 23.39 -1.50
CA VAL A 38 -11.04 23.53 -1.88
C VAL A 38 -10.69 22.27 -2.65
N ALA A 39 -10.96 22.32 -3.96
CA ALA A 39 -10.34 21.41 -4.91
C ALA A 39 -8.84 21.63 -4.75
N ARG A 40 -8.17 20.70 -4.07
CA ARG A 40 -6.72 20.55 -4.17
C ARG A 40 -6.44 20.27 -5.63
N ALA A 41 -6.19 21.32 -6.40
CA ALA A 41 -5.49 21.20 -7.67
C ALA A 41 -4.17 20.52 -7.33
N ALA A 42 -4.07 19.23 -7.66
CA ALA A 42 -2.84 18.49 -7.60
C ALA A 42 -1.91 19.16 -8.61
N THR A 43 -1.08 20.08 -8.13
CA THR A 43 0.09 20.54 -8.87
C THR A 43 0.91 19.29 -9.15
N ALA A 44 0.99 18.91 -10.43
CA ALA A 44 1.90 17.89 -10.91
C ALA A 44 3.33 18.42 -10.75
N SER A 45 3.82 18.43 -9.52
CA SER A 45 5.23 18.50 -9.22
C SER A 45 5.85 17.25 -9.80
N SER A 46 6.87 17.39 -10.65
CA SER A 46 7.67 16.31 -11.23
C SER A 46 8.54 15.62 -10.18
N THR A 47 7.96 15.31 -9.04
CA THR A 47 8.51 14.43 -8.02
C THR A 47 8.33 13.03 -8.60
N SER A 48 9.41 12.34 -8.97
CA SER A 48 9.28 10.94 -9.43
C SER A 48 8.53 10.17 -8.35
N SER A 49 7.29 9.76 -8.63
CA SER A 49 6.50 9.01 -7.67
C SER A 49 7.16 7.65 -7.46
N THR A 50 7.37 7.30 -6.20
CA THR A 50 7.77 5.94 -5.84
C THR A 50 6.52 5.09 -5.76
N ILE A 51 6.52 3.98 -6.49
CA ILE A 51 5.51 2.93 -6.41
C ILE A 51 6.04 1.84 -5.47
N ASN A 52 5.31 1.60 -4.37
CA ASN A 52 5.61 0.60 -3.37
C ASN A 52 4.88 -0.71 -3.70
N ILE A 53 5.63 -1.79 -3.85
CA ILE A 53 5.12 -3.07 -4.32
C ILE A 53 5.44 -4.15 -3.29
N LEU A 54 4.43 -4.92 -2.88
CA LEU A 54 4.62 -6.21 -2.22
C LEU A 54 4.53 -7.33 -3.25
N SER A 55 5.61 -8.09 -3.41
CA SER A 55 5.74 -9.15 -4.41
C SER A 55 6.23 -10.46 -3.81
N TRP A 56 5.96 -11.57 -4.48
CA TRP A 56 6.65 -12.83 -4.24
C TRP A 56 8.13 -12.73 -4.63
N GLU A 57 8.96 -13.53 -3.96
CA GLU A 57 10.29 -13.87 -4.47
C GLU A 57 10.21 -14.45 -5.87
N THR A 58 11.23 -14.18 -6.70
CA THR A 58 11.41 -14.71 -8.08
C THR A 58 10.33 -14.39 -9.13
N TYR A 59 9.33 -13.56 -8.82
CA TYR A 59 8.23 -13.24 -9.75
C TYR A 59 8.48 -12.02 -10.64
N HIS A 60 9.62 -11.38 -10.48
CA HIS A 60 10.12 -10.32 -11.37
C HIS A 60 11.63 -10.25 -11.22
N ASP A 61 12.31 -9.94 -12.33
CA ASP A 61 13.75 -9.75 -12.33
C ASP A 61 14.08 -8.26 -12.11
N ASP A 62 15.12 -7.98 -11.33
CA ASP A 62 15.58 -6.60 -11.08
C ASP A 62 15.86 -5.78 -12.36
N PRO A 63 16.42 -6.36 -13.44
CA PRO A 63 16.57 -5.66 -14.72
C PRO A 63 15.24 -5.17 -15.32
N TRP A 64 14.14 -5.92 -15.16
CA TRP A 64 12.84 -5.52 -15.69
C TRP A 64 12.30 -4.32 -14.93
N MET A 65 12.41 -4.33 -13.60
CA MET A 65 12.00 -3.21 -12.75
C MET A 65 12.84 -1.97 -13.02
N LYS A 66 14.15 -2.13 -13.24
CA LYS A 66 15.06 -1.04 -13.60
C LYS A 66 14.72 -0.45 -14.98
N GLN A 67 14.37 -1.29 -15.94
CA GLN A 67 13.96 -0.85 -17.27
C GLN A 67 12.63 -0.09 -17.19
N ALA A 68 11.62 -0.67 -16.54
CA ALA A 68 10.34 -0.02 -16.32
C ALA A 68 10.48 1.33 -15.58
N SER A 69 11.39 1.42 -14.60
CA SER A 69 11.68 2.65 -13.86
C SER A 69 12.15 3.77 -14.80
N LYS A 70 13.03 3.44 -15.75
CA LYS A 70 13.52 4.39 -16.76
C LYS A 70 12.42 4.79 -17.73
N ASP A 71 11.68 3.82 -18.26
CA ASP A 71 10.68 4.04 -19.30
C ASP A 71 9.49 4.87 -18.78
N LEU A 72 9.14 4.70 -17.51
CA LEU A 72 8.00 5.36 -16.88
C LEU A 72 8.39 6.61 -16.08
N GLY A 73 9.68 6.85 -15.84
CA GLY A 73 10.14 7.93 -14.95
C GLY A 73 9.69 7.76 -13.48
N LEU A 74 9.41 6.51 -13.07
CA LEU A 74 8.95 6.14 -11.73
C LEU A 74 10.04 5.45 -10.94
N LYS A 75 9.99 5.53 -9.61
CA LYS A 75 10.83 4.68 -8.75
C LYS A 75 10.02 3.48 -8.30
N PHE A 76 10.62 2.30 -8.29
CA PHE A 76 9.98 1.10 -7.74
C PHE A 76 10.67 0.70 -6.45
N ASN A 77 9.90 0.63 -5.37
CA ASN A 77 10.32 0.06 -4.11
C ASN A 77 9.61 -1.30 -3.94
N VAL A 78 10.33 -2.39 -4.22
CA VAL A 78 9.76 -3.73 -4.16
C VAL A 78 10.23 -4.43 -2.89
N VAL A 79 9.26 -4.86 -2.08
CA VAL A 79 9.50 -5.72 -0.93
C VAL A 79 9.01 -7.11 -1.26
N ARG A 80 9.90 -8.09 -1.10
CA ARG A 80 9.63 -9.49 -1.39
C ARG A 80 9.17 -10.24 -0.15
N VAL A 81 8.34 -11.26 -0.36
CA VAL A 81 7.77 -12.12 0.70
C VAL A 81 7.81 -13.58 0.29
N GLY A 82 7.85 -14.47 1.29
CA GLY A 82 7.92 -15.91 1.09
C GLY A 82 6.60 -16.66 1.28
N SER A 83 5.54 -16.01 1.79
CA SER A 83 4.25 -16.66 2.06
C SER A 83 3.04 -15.74 1.91
N VAL A 84 1.86 -16.34 1.73
CA VAL A 84 0.58 -15.63 1.61
C VAL A 84 0.30 -14.82 2.88
N ASP A 85 0.53 -15.42 4.05
CA ASP A 85 0.25 -14.79 5.33
C ASP A 85 1.25 -13.70 5.67
N GLU A 86 2.52 -13.84 5.27
CA GLU A 86 3.49 -12.75 5.38
C GLU A 86 3.08 -11.55 4.52
N LEU A 87 2.65 -11.78 3.27
CA LEU A 87 2.15 -10.72 2.38
C LEU A 87 0.99 -9.96 3.04
N PHE A 88 0.01 -10.70 3.54
CA PHE A 88 -1.17 -10.11 4.18
C PHE A 88 -0.84 -9.37 5.48
N ALA A 89 0.05 -9.93 6.30
CA ALA A 89 0.51 -9.29 7.52
C ALA A 89 1.21 -7.95 7.22
N LYS A 90 2.14 -7.93 6.26
CA LYS A 90 2.85 -6.72 5.82
C LYS A 90 1.91 -5.70 5.18
N ALA A 91 0.93 -6.16 4.40
CA ALA A 91 -0.08 -5.28 3.82
C ALA A 91 -0.89 -4.53 4.88
N ARG A 92 -1.28 -5.21 5.97
CA ARG A 92 -2.02 -4.58 7.08
C ARG A 92 -1.17 -3.73 8.01
N ALA A 93 0.10 -4.09 8.21
CA ALA A 93 0.99 -3.40 9.14
C ALA A 93 1.59 -2.10 8.57
N ALA A 94 1.32 -1.79 7.31
CA ALA A 94 1.97 -0.72 6.58
C ALA A 94 1.63 0.66 7.17
N THR A 95 2.66 1.40 7.57
CA THR A 95 2.53 2.82 7.96
C THR A 95 2.54 3.75 6.75
N THR A 96 3.21 3.32 5.68
CA THR A 96 3.17 3.94 4.35
C THR A 96 2.27 3.09 3.45
N PRO A 97 1.39 3.71 2.63
CA PRO A 97 0.54 2.95 1.71
C PRO A 97 1.35 2.12 0.72
N TRP A 98 0.89 0.89 0.49
CA TRP A 98 1.31 0.08 -0.65
C TRP A 98 0.49 0.45 -1.88
N ASP A 99 1.13 0.47 -3.04
CA ASP A 99 0.48 0.80 -4.31
C ASP A 99 0.07 -0.46 -5.09
N LEU A 100 0.85 -1.56 -4.96
CA LEU A 100 0.58 -2.83 -5.63
C LEU A 100 0.88 -4.03 -4.73
N PHE A 101 0.02 -5.04 -4.82
CA PHE A 101 0.21 -6.34 -4.17
C PHE A 101 0.13 -7.45 -5.22
N LEU A 102 1.10 -8.35 -5.25
CA LEU A 102 0.97 -9.61 -5.99
C LEU A 102 0.35 -10.65 -5.07
N VAL A 103 -0.98 -10.66 -5.01
CA VAL A 103 -1.73 -11.63 -4.19
C VAL A 103 -2.03 -12.91 -4.96
N ASP A 104 -2.17 -14.02 -4.25
CA ASP A 104 -2.77 -15.22 -4.82
C ASP A 104 -4.27 -15.01 -5.09
N SER A 105 -4.80 -15.73 -6.08
CA SER A 105 -6.20 -15.60 -6.51
C SER A 105 -7.22 -15.91 -5.40
N GLY A 106 -6.90 -16.83 -4.49
CA GLY A 106 -7.76 -17.21 -3.37
C GLY A 106 -7.89 -16.10 -2.31
N SER A 107 -6.89 -15.24 -2.20
CA SER A 107 -6.85 -14.18 -1.18
C SER A 107 -7.56 -12.88 -1.58
N ILE A 108 -7.98 -12.68 -2.84
CA ILE A 108 -8.55 -11.39 -3.30
C ILE A 108 -9.73 -10.93 -2.42
N THR A 109 -10.63 -11.84 -2.06
CA THR A 109 -11.76 -11.54 -1.16
C THR A 109 -11.30 -11.14 0.25
N ARG A 110 -10.22 -11.75 0.77
CA ARG A 110 -9.62 -11.40 2.06
C ARG A 110 -9.07 -9.98 2.05
N TYR A 111 -8.38 -9.59 0.98
CA TYR A 111 -7.84 -8.23 0.82
C TYR A 111 -8.94 -7.18 0.67
N LYS A 112 -9.97 -7.48 -0.14
CA LYS A 112 -11.14 -6.60 -0.26
C LYS A 112 -11.83 -6.39 1.09
N SER A 113 -12.09 -7.48 1.82
CA SER A 113 -12.79 -7.43 3.10
C SER A 113 -11.99 -6.68 4.18
N ALA A 114 -10.66 -6.69 4.07
CA ALA A 114 -9.76 -5.92 4.93
C ALA A 114 -9.58 -4.46 4.49
N GLY A 115 -10.21 -4.02 3.38
CA GLY A 115 -10.07 -2.65 2.87
C GLY A 115 -8.68 -2.34 2.31
N LEU A 116 -7.89 -3.35 1.92
CA LEU A 116 -6.51 -3.19 1.47
C LEU A 116 -6.38 -2.92 -0.04
N ILE A 117 -7.42 -3.25 -0.82
CA ILE A 117 -7.43 -3.07 -2.27
C ILE A 117 -8.65 -2.26 -2.69
N SER A 118 -8.54 -1.61 -3.83
CA SER A 118 -9.60 -0.82 -4.45
C SER A 118 -10.06 -1.49 -5.76
N PRO A 119 -11.29 -1.19 -6.22
CA PRO A 119 -11.73 -1.67 -7.52
C PRO A 119 -10.90 -1.05 -8.64
N ILE A 120 -10.63 -1.84 -9.66
CA ILE A 120 -9.81 -1.47 -10.81
C ILE A 120 -10.71 -1.01 -11.95
N ASP A 121 -10.39 0.14 -12.52
CA ASP A 121 -10.97 0.62 -13.77
C ASP A 121 -10.34 -0.12 -14.96
N ALA A 122 -11.08 -1.07 -15.53
CA ALA A 122 -10.61 -1.89 -16.65
C ALA A 122 -10.26 -1.05 -17.90
N THR A 123 -10.82 0.15 -18.05
CA THR A 123 -10.52 1.02 -19.21
C THR A 123 -9.08 1.56 -19.18
N LYS A 124 -8.46 1.60 -18.00
CA LYS A 124 -7.06 1.98 -17.81
C LYS A 124 -6.08 0.84 -18.02
N LEU A 125 -6.57 -0.39 -18.19
CA LEU A 125 -5.76 -1.59 -18.43
C LEU A 125 -6.12 -2.22 -19.78
N PRO A 126 -5.85 -1.54 -20.91
CA PRO A 126 -6.19 -2.04 -22.24
C PRO A 126 -5.50 -3.35 -22.58
N GLN A 127 -4.42 -3.71 -21.86
CA GLN A 127 -3.69 -4.96 -22.03
C GLN A 127 -4.40 -6.19 -21.42
N LEU A 128 -5.48 -6.02 -20.65
CA LEU A 128 -6.28 -7.15 -20.15
C LEU A 128 -6.87 -7.99 -21.30
N LYS A 129 -7.05 -7.40 -22.49
CA LYS A 129 -7.48 -8.13 -23.70
C LYS A 129 -6.46 -9.15 -24.20
N SER A 130 -5.20 -9.03 -23.79
CA SER A 130 -4.10 -9.93 -24.18
C SER A 130 -4.02 -11.17 -23.28
N VAL A 131 -4.82 -11.22 -22.21
CA VAL A 131 -4.88 -12.37 -21.30
C VAL A 131 -5.54 -13.55 -22.02
N ASN A 132 -4.94 -14.73 -21.92
CA ASN A 132 -5.46 -15.94 -22.57
C ASN A 132 -6.89 -16.26 -22.08
N PRO A 133 -7.90 -16.23 -22.97
CA PRO A 133 -9.29 -16.43 -22.59
C PRO A 133 -9.61 -17.86 -22.13
N ALA A 134 -8.73 -18.83 -22.41
CA ALA A 134 -8.88 -20.21 -21.92
C ALA A 134 -8.64 -20.33 -20.41
N LEU A 135 -7.98 -19.35 -19.79
CA LEU A 135 -7.70 -19.35 -18.36
C LEU A 135 -8.88 -18.74 -17.59
N PRO A 136 -9.39 -19.40 -16.53
CA PRO A 136 -10.62 -18.98 -15.84
C PRO A 136 -10.39 -17.82 -14.83
N PHE A 137 -9.53 -16.86 -15.17
CA PHE A 137 -9.16 -15.77 -14.25
C PHE A 137 -10.34 -14.88 -13.86
N ASN A 138 -11.33 -14.77 -14.74
CA ASN A 138 -12.57 -14.03 -14.50
C ASN A 138 -13.36 -14.50 -13.26
N LYS A 139 -13.10 -15.73 -12.78
CA LYS A 139 -13.70 -16.29 -11.56
C LYS A 139 -13.08 -15.74 -10.28
N PHE A 140 -11.87 -15.19 -10.38
CA PHE A 140 -11.06 -14.77 -9.24
C PHE A 140 -10.84 -13.27 -9.20
N ASP A 141 -10.67 -12.64 -10.36
CA ASP A 141 -10.35 -11.21 -10.47
C ASP A 141 -11.55 -10.27 -10.25
N LYS A 142 -12.78 -10.80 -10.34
CA LYS A 142 -14.03 -10.06 -10.21
C LYS A 142 -14.84 -10.48 -9.01
N ILE A 143 -15.37 -9.50 -8.29
CA ILE A 143 -16.31 -9.71 -7.17
C ILE A 143 -17.58 -8.93 -7.49
N LYS A 144 -18.70 -9.66 -7.66
CA LYS A 144 -19.99 -9.09 -8.11
C LYS A 144 -19.88 -8.31 -9.43
N GLY A 145 -19.08 -8.81 -10.37
CA GLY A 145 -18.87 -8.20 -11.70
C GLY A 145 -17.87 -7.05 -11.75
N GLN A 146 -17.50 -6.47 -10.60
CA GLN A 146 -16.49 -5.42 -10.51
C GLN A 146 -15.08 -6.03 -10.47
N LEU A 147 -14.12 -5.44 -11.19
CA LEU A 147 -12.72 -5.89 -11.24
C LEU A 147 -11.95 -5.44 -9.99
N TRP A 148 -11.20 -6.33 -9.36
CA TRP A 148 -10.41 -6.09 -8.15
C TRP A 148 -8.95 -6.54 -8.25
N ALA A 149 -8.62 -7.37 -9.23
CA ALA A 149 -7.26 -7.82 -9.50
C ALA A 149 -7.00 -7.91 -11.01
N ALA A 150 -5.74 -8.01 -11.40
CA ALA A 150 -5.33 -8.30 -12.77
C ALA A 150 -4.41 -9.54 -12.77
N PRO A 151 -4.55 -10.46 -13.73
CA PRO A 151 -3.64 -11.60 -13.85
C PRO A 151 -2.21 -11.15 -14.14
N TYR A 152 -1.23 -11.79 -13.50
CA TYR A 152 0.20 -11.54 -13.71
C TYR A 152 0.93 -12.83 -14.05
N ASN A 153 0.95 -13.80 -13.12
CA ASN A 153 1.48 -15.16 -13.32
C ASN A 153 0.41 -16.21 -13.00
N TRP A 154 0.59 -17.41 -13.52
CA TRP A 154 -0.22 -18.58 -13.17
C TRP A 154 0.63 -19.85 -13.17
N GLY A 155 0.16 -20.87 -12.48
CA GLY A 155 0.78 -22.18 -12.43
C GLY A 155 -0.08 -23.19 -11.68
N THR A 156 0.41 -24.42 -11.60
CA THR A 156 -0.15 -25.48 -10.77
C THR A 156 0.76 -25.74 -9.58
N GLN A 157 0.26 -26.43 -8.56
CA GLN A 157 1.07 -26.98 -7.47
C GLN A 157 1.23 -28.49 -7.68
N PRO A 158 2.16 -28.94 -8.54
CA PRO A 158 2.33 -30.36 -8.81
C PRO A 158 3.02 -31.05 -7.63
N LEU A 159 2.73 -32.35 -7.47
CA LEU A 159 3.59 -33.23 -6.71
C LEU A 159 4.82 -33.57 -7.57
N ILE A 160 5.99 -33.14 -7.14
CA ILE A 160 7.27 -33.50 -7.77
C ILE A 160 7.96 -34.51 -6.84
N PHE A 161 8.43 -35.62 -7.41
CA PHE A 161 9.13 -36.66 -6.66
C PHE A 161 10.31 -37.21 -7.47
N ASP A 162 11.29 -37.76 -6.75
CA ASP A 162 12.40 -38.47 -7.36
C ASP A 162 11.96 -39.90 -7.72
N LYS A 163 11.95 -40.20 -9.02
CA LYS A 163 11.57 -41.53 -9.55
C LYS A 163 12.49 -42.66 -9.08
N THR A 164 13.71 -42.34 -8.64
CA THR A 164 14.65 -43.34 -8.10
C THR A 164 14.31 -43.74 -6.66
N GLN A 165 13.56 -42.90 -5.95
CA GLN A 165 13.20 -43.09 -4.54
C GLN A 165 11.75 -43.57 -4.36
N VAL A 166 10.89 -43.36 -5.36
CA VAL A 166 9.48 -43.76 -5.33
C VAL A 166 9.24 -44.88 -6.34
N PRO A 167 9.12 -46.15 -5.90
CA PRO A 167 8.82 -47.26 -6.80
C PRO A 167 7.42 -47.11 -7.43
N PRO A 168 7.17 -47.74 -8.59
CA PRO A 168 5.84 -47.77 -9.20
C PRO A 168 4.78 -48.28 -8.21
N ALA A 169 3.57 -47.77 -8.30
CA ALA A 169 2.44 -48.33 -7.54
C ALA A 169 2.15 -49.77 -8.04
N ASP A 170 1.80 -50.65 -7.10
CA ASP A 170 1.44 -52.06 -7.36
C ASP A 170 0.24 -52.23 -8.30
#